data_AF-A0A2H0RRP5-F1
#
_entry.id   AF-A0A2H0RRP5-F1
#
_cell.length_a   1.000
_cell.length_b   1.000
_cell.length_c   1.000
_cell.angle_alpha   90.00
_cell.angle_beta   90.00
_cell.angle_gamma   90.00
#
_symmetry.space_group_name_H-M   'P 1'
#
loop_
_entity.id
_entity.type
_entity.pdbx_description
1 polymer ?
#
loop_
_entity_poly.entity_id
_entity_poly.type
_entity_poly.pdbx_seq_one_letter_code
_entity_poly.pdbx_strand_id
1 'polypeptide(L)'
;MELLRIPSWKVGLAQAILVLSYVLLFALTLQTVHGWLGDNLFPNPFVGIAFFLTAFVFSALVCGSAVLGYPLVLLVENNVRRTIEIICWSAVWLAAFLGMVLIIAIGMSL
;
A
#
# COMPACT_ATOMS: atom_id res chain seq x y z
N MET A 1 21.60 16.79 -3.45
CA MET A 1 20.65 17.92 -3.35
C MET A 1 19.61 17.98 -4.49
N GLU A 2 19.43 16.93 -5.30
CA GLU A 2 18.39 16.93 -6.35
C GLU A 2 16.99 16.49 -5.85
N LEU A 3 16.92 15.81 -4.70
CA LEU A 3 15.67 15.34 -4.07
C LEU A 3 14.72 16.48 -3.68
N LEU A 4 15.26 17.70 -3.46
CA LEU A 4 14.46 18.88 -3.16
C LEU A 4 13.75 19.47 -4.39
N ARG A 5 14.06 19.04 -5.62
CA ARG A 5 13.46 19.62 -6.83
C ARG A 5 12.14 18.95 -7.25
N ILE A 6 11.85 17.76 -6.72
CA ILE A 6 10.66 16.98 -7.10
C ILE A 6 9.45 17.48 -6.30
N PRO A 7 8.37 17.94 -6.95
CA PRO A 7 7.21 18.46 -6.24
C PRO A 7 6.54 17.38 -5.38
N SER A 8 6.12 17.75 -4.17
CA SER A 8 5.61 16.86 -3.11
C SER A 8 4.49 15.93 -3.60
N TRP A 9 3.61 16.44 -4.48
CA TRP A 9 2.49 15.69 -5.04
C TRP A 9 2.93 14.53 -5.96
N LYS A 10 4.05 14.67 -6.69
CA LYS A 10 4.59 13.60 -7.55
C LYS A 10 5.19 12.47 -6.72
N VAL A 11 5.83 12.83 -5.60
CA VAL A 11 6.35 11.85 -4.65
C VAL A 11 5.20 11.07 -4.03
N GLY A 12 4.16 11.76 -3.55
CA GLY A 12 2.97 11.12 -3.00
C GLY A 12 2.23 10.23 -4.03
N LEU A 13 2.15 10.67 -5.28
CA LEU A 13 1.58 9.87 -6.37
C LEU A 13 2.40 8.61 -6.65
N ALA A 14 3.73 8.71 -6.72
CA ALA A 14 4.60 7.55 -6.91
C ALA A 14 4.50 6.57 -5.75
N GLN A 15 4.42 7.06 -4.51
CA GLN A 15 4.20 6.23 -3.32
C GLN A 15 2.85 5.52 -3.37
N ALA A 16 1.78 6.23 -3.74
CA ALA A 16 0.46 5.64 -3.89
C ALA A 16 0.41 4.57 -4.99
N ILE A 17 1.06 4.81 -6.14
CA ILE A 17 1.16 3.82 -7.24
C ILE A 17 1.93 2.57 -6.78
N LEU A 18 3.04 2.74 -6.06
CA LEU A 18 3.84 1.62 -5.56
C LEU A 18 3.06 0.78 -4.54
N VAL A 19 2.36 1.43 -3.61
CA VAL A 19 1.48 0.73 -2.66
C VAL A 19 0.36 0.00 -3.39
N LEU A 20 -0.29 0.65 -4.37
CA LEU A 20 -1.37 0.01 -5.14
C LEU A 20 -0.87 -1.18 -5.95
N SER A 21 0.27 -1.07 -6.62
CA SER A 21 0.82 -2.17 -7.41
C SER A 21 1.21 -3.34 -6.50
N TYR A 22 1.79 -3.07 -5.33
CA TYR A 22 2.08 -4.10 -4.33
C TYR A 22 0.80 -4.80 -3.83
N VAL A 23 -0.22 -4.03 -3.44
CA VAL A 23 -1.50 -4.58 -2.96
C VAL A 23 -2.18 -5.40 -4.05
N LEU A 24 -2.16 -4.93 -5.31
CA LEU A 24 -2.73 -5.64 -6.45
C LEU A 24 -2.02 -6.98 -6.69
N LEU A 25 -0.68 -6.97 -6.72
CA LEU A 25 0.11 -8.19 -6.87
C LEU A 25 -0.14 -9.16 -5.71
N PHE A 26 -0.15 -8.66 -4.48
CA PHE A 26 -0.45 -9.47 -3.30
C PHE A 26 -1.84 -10.11 -3.39
N ALA A 27 -2.87 -9.34 -3.75
CA ALA A 27 -4.22 -9.85 -3.94
C ALA A 27 -4.30 -10.93 -5.04
N LEU A 28 -3.62 -10.73 -6.17
CA LEU A 28 -3.53 -11.72 -7.25
C LEU A 28 -2.82 -13.00 -6.80
N THR A 29 -1.73 -12.88 -6.02
CA THR A 29 -1.04 -14.05 -5.47
C THR A 29 -1.94 -14.83 -4.51
N LEU A 30 -2.71 -14.14 -3.65
CA LEU A 30 -3.66 -14.80 -2.74
C LEU A 30 -4.77 -15.51 -3.51
N GLN A 31 -5.33 -14.88 -4.55
CA GLN A 31 -6.34 -15.53 -5.40
C GLN A 31 -5.79 -16.77 -6.12
N THR A 32 -4.55 -16.68 -6.62
CA THR A 32 -3.89 -17.80 -7.31
C THR A 32 -3.61 -18.95 -6.34
N VAL A 33 -3.09 -18.64 -5.14
CA VAL A 33 -2.82 -19.64 -4.09
C VAL A 33 -4.11 -20.30 -3.62
N HIS A 34 -5.18 -19.53 -3.43
CA HIS A 34 -6.49 -20.08 -3.07
C HIS A 34 -7.02 -21.03 -4.15
N GLY A 35 -6.92 -20.64 -5.43
CA GLY A 35 -7.34 -21.48 -6.55
C GLY A 35 -6.49 -22.74 -6.75
N TRP A 36 -5.20 -22.72 -6.40
CA TRP A 36 -4.29 -23.87 -6.55
C TRP A 36 -4.34 -24.86 -5.37
N LEU A 37 -4.45 -24.37 -4.13
CA LEU A 37 -4.37 -25.25 -2.96
C LEU A 37 -5.74 -25.68 -2.39
N GLY A 38 -6.85 -25.10 -2.87
CA GLY A 38 -8.21 -25.51 -2.49
C GLY A 38 -8.55 -25.34 -1.00
N ASP A 39 -9.75 -25.78 -0.58
CA ASP A 39 -10.27 -25.62 0.79
C ASP A 39 -9.46 -26.35 1.89
N ASN A 40 -8.46 -27.16 1.51
CA ASN A 40 -7.62 -27.92 2.43
C ASN A 40 -6.32 -27.21 2.86
N LEU A 41 -6.19 -25.91 2.56
CA LEU A 41 -4.99 -25.10 2.88
C LEU A 41 -4.61 -25.09 4.36
N PHE A 42 -5.61 -25.12 5.25
CA PHE A 42 -5.41 -25.02 6.70
C PHE A 42 -6.34 -26.00 7.41
N PRO A 43 -5.99 -27.30 7.50
CA PRO A 43 -6.78 -28.27 8.28
C PRO A 43 -6.81 -27.90 9.77
N ASN A 44 -5.89 -27.04 10.22
CA ASN A 44 -5.81 -26.55 11.58
C ASN A 44 -6.04 -25.01 11.59
N PRO A 45 -7.11 -24.51 12.22
CA PRO A 45 -7.52 -23.10 12.16
C PRO A 45 -6.45 -22.12 12.68
N PHE A 46 -5.59 -22.58 13.60
CA PHE A 46 -4.48 -21.77 14.11
C PHE A 46 -3.44 -21.43 13.03
N VAL A 47 -3.19 -22.33 12.08
CA VAL A 47 -2.20 -22.12 11.01
C VAL A 47 -2.70 -21.07 10.02
N GLY A 48 -4.00 -21.08 9.70
CA GLY A 48 -4.61 -20.07 8.85
C GLY A 48 -4.55 -18.67 9.47
N ILE A 49 -4.85 -18.56 10.77
CA ILE A 49 -4.76 -17.29 11.51
C ILE A 49 -3.32 -16.78 11.54
N ALA A 50 -2.35 -17.65 11.85
CA ALA A 50 -0.93 -17.27 11.90
C ALA A 50 -0.41 -16.83 10.53
N PHE A 51 -0.77 -17.55 9.47
CA PHE A 51 -0.41 -17.18 8.09
C PHE A 51 -1.01 -15.84 7.69
N PHE A 52 -2.29 -15.63 7.97
CA PHE A 52 -2.97 -14.36 7.70
C PHE A 52 -2.34 -13.20 8.46
N LEU A 53 -2.10 -13.35 9.77
CA LEU A 53 -1.46 -12.32 10.59
C LEU A 53 -0.06 -12.00 10.11
N THR A 54 0.73 -13.03 9.77
CA THR A 54 2.09 -12.84 9.26
C THR A 54 2.07 -12.11 7.93
N ALA A 55 1.25 -12.55 6.97
CA ALA A 55 1.10 -11.90 5.67
C ALA A 55 0.59 -10.46 5.81
N PHE A 56 -0.34 -10.21 6.74
CA PHE A 56 -0.84 -8.88 7.06
C PHE A 56 0.25 -7.96 7.63
N VAL A 57 1.02 -8.44 8.61
CA VAL A 57 2.12 -7.66 9.20
C VAL A 57 3.19 -7.37 8.16
N PHE A 58 3.59 -8.35 7.35
CA PHE A 58 4.55 -8.12 6.25
C PHE A 58 4.02 -7.10 5.23
N SER A 59 2.75 -7.19 4.86
CA SER A 59 2.10 -6.24 3.95
C SER A 59 2.06 -4.84 4.54
N ALA A 60 1.67 -4.70 5.80
CA ALA A 60 1.68 -3.43 6.52
C ALA A 60 3.10 -2.83 6.63
N LEU A 61 4.12 -3.68 6.81
CA LEU A 61 5.51 -3.26 6.91
C LEU A 61 6.06 -2.79 5.54
N VAL A 62 5.72 -3.50 4.46
CA VAL A 62 6.06 -3.08 3.09
C VAL A 62 5.36 -1.77 2.75
N CYS A 63 4.04 -1.66 2.96
CA CYS A 63 3.28 -0.43 2.73
C CYS A 63 3.80 0.73 3.58
N GLY A 64 4.06 0.50 4.87
CA GLY A 64 4.64 1.47 5.77
C GLY A 64 6.01 1.94 5.30
N SER A 65 6.89 1.02 4.89
CA SER A 65 8.22 1.36 4.37
C SER A 65 8.18 2.13 3.05
N ALA A 66 7.24 1.81 2.15
CA ALA A 66 7.06 2.52 0.88
C ALA A 66 6.59 3.97 1.08
N VAL A 67 5.70 4.19 2.05
CA VAL A 67 5.17 5.53 2.36
C VAL A 67 6.13 6.33 3.25
N LEU A 68 6.84 5.68 4.17
CA LEU A 68 7.69 6.34 5.16
C LEU A 68 9.17 6.43 4.76
N GLY A 69 9.65 5.62 3.82
CA GLY A 69 11.06 5.55 3.46
C GLY A 69 11.63 6.88 2.95
N TYR A 70 10.91 7.56 2.05
CA TYR A 70 11.29 8.88 1.54
C TYR A 70 11.20 10.00 2.60
N PRO A 71 10.08 10.15 3.35
CA PRO A 71 9.99 11.17 4.38
C PRO A 71 10.97 10.93 5.55
N LEU A 72 11.38 9.70 5.86
CA LEU A 72 12.43 9.43 6.84
C LEU A 72 13.77 10.08 6.47
N VAL A 73 14.17 10.00 5.20
CA VAL A 73 15.38 10.64 4.69
C VAL A 73 15.26 12.17 4.76
N LEU A 74 14.09 12.72 4.42
CA LEU A 74 13.82 14.16 4.50
C LEU A 74 13.77 14.71 5.94
N LEU A 75 13.39 13.88 6.89
CA LEU A 75 13.32 14.22 8.31
C LEU A 75 14.72 14.32 8.92
N VAL A 76 15.66 13.49 8.48
CA VAL A 76 17.09 13.61 8.80
C VAL A 76 17.69 14.89 8.22
N GLU A 77 17.19 15.36 7.08
CA GLU A 77 17.54 16.68 6.49
C GLU A 77 16.84 17.87 7.18
N ASN A 78 16.15 17.66 8.30
CA ASN A 78 15.44 18.69 9.09
C ASN A 78 14.30 19.42 8.34
N ASN A 79 13.83 18.86 7.21
CA ASN A 79 12.75 19.43 6.39
C ASN A 79 11.37 18.88 6.80
N VAL A 80 10.98 19.15 8.06
CA VAL A 80 9.75 18.61 8.68
C VAL A 80 8.48 19.03 7.95
N ARG A 81 8.41 20.28 7.48
CA ARG A 81 7.23 20.82 6.76
C ARG A 81 6.94 20.03 5.49
N ARG A 82 7.98 19.72 4.70
CA ARG A 82 7.85 18.98 3.44
C ARG A 82 7.57 17.50 3.66
N THR A 83 8.09 16.94 4.75
CA THR A 83 7.79 15.57 5.19
C THR A 83 6.29 15.38 5.42
N ILE A 84 5.67 16.28 6.19
CA ILE A 84 4.23 16.23 6.47
C ILE A 84 3.41 16.44 5.19
N GLU A 85 3.87 17.33 4.31
CA GLU A 85 3.21 17.61 3.03
C GLU A 85 3.17 16.36 2.12
N ILE A 86 4.26 15.59 2.04
CA ILE A 86 4.33 14.36 1.25
C ILE A 86 3.43 13.27 1.83
N ILE A 87 3.40 13.11 3.15
CA ILE A 87 2.52 12.14 3.84
C ILE A 87 1.06 12.49 3.58
N CYS A 88 0.70 13.78 3.70
CA CYS A 88 -0.65 14.27 3.44
C CYS A 88 -1.06 14.03 1.97
N TRP A 89 -0.19 14.36 1.01
CA TRP A 89 -0.46 14.08 -0.40
C TRP A 89 -0.59 12.59 -0.70
N SER A 90 0.22 11.74 -0.05
CA SER A 90 0.11 10.28 -0.18
C SER A 90 -1.24 9.76 0.30
N ALA A 91 -1.72 10.26 1.44
CA ALA A 91 -3.04 9.92 1.97
C ALA A 91 -4.18 10.40 1.04
N VAL A 92 -4.06 11.62 0.50
CA VAL A 92 -5.03 12.16 -0.47
C VAL A 92 -5.08 11.31 -1.75
N TRP A 93 -3.92 10.95 -2.30
CA TRP A 93 -3.87 10.08 -3.49
C TRP A 93 -4.46 8.70 -3.22
N LEU A 94 -4.12 8.07 -2.08
CA LEU A 94 -4.71 6.80 -1.67
C LEU A 94 -6.24 6.88 -1.53
N ALA A 95 -6.75 7.94 -0.91
CA ALA A 95 -8.18 8.17 -0.79
C ALA A 95 -8.85 8.39 -2.16
N ALA A 96 -8.19 9.11 -3.07
CA ALA A 96 -8.68 9.31 -4.43
C ALA A 96 -8.75 8.00 -5.21
N PHE A 97 -7.72 7.14 -5.10
CA PHE A 97 -7.72 5.82 -5.72
C PHE A 97 -8.81 4.91 -5.12
N LEU A 98 -8.99 4.92 -3.80
CA LEU A 98 -10.06 4.17 -3.15
C LEU A 98 -11.45 4.64 -3.65
N GLY A 99 -11.67 5.95 -3.74
CA GLY A 99 -12.90 6.53 -4.28
C GLY A 99 -13.14 6.13 -5.74
N MET A 100 -12.11 6.15 -6.57
CA MET A 100 -12.19 5.68 -7.97
C MET A 100 -12.60 4.21 -8.05
N VAL A 101 -11.98 3.33 -7.26
CA VAL A 101 -12.33 1.91 -7.22
C VAL A 101 -13.78 1.71 -6.76
N LEU A 102 -14.23 2.46 -5.75
CA LEU A 102 -15.60 2.37 -5.24
C LEU A 102 -16.63 2.77 -6.32
N ILE A 103 -16.37 3.86 -7.05
CA ILE A 103 -17.25 4.33 -8.14
C ILE A 103 -17.33 3.28 -9.24
N ILE A 104 -16.21 2.69 -9.64
CA ILE A 104 -16.17 1.62 -10.64
C ILE A 104 -16.97 0.40 -10.15
N ALA A 105 -16.74 -0.03 -8.91
CA ALA A 105 -17.43 -1.19 -8.33
C ALA A 105 -18.95 -0.99 -8.28
N ILE A 106 -19.42 0.19 -7.86
CA ILE A 106 -20.85 0.53 -7.84
C ILE A 106 -21.41 0.59 -9.26
N GLY A 107 -20.69 1.21 -10.19
CA GLY A 107 -21.11 1.31 -11.60
C GLY A 107 -21.19 -0.03 -12.32
N MET A 108 -20.38 -1.02 -11.93
CA MET A 108 -20.47 -2.40 -12.46
C MET A 108 -21.59 -3.23 -11.82
N SER A 109 -22.14 -2.79 -10.69
CA SER A 109 -23.20 -3.48 -9.96
C SER A 109 -24.63 -3.04 -10.34
N LEU A 110 -24.76 -2.06 -11.23
CA LEU A 110 -26.01 -1.44 -11.68
C LEU A 110 -26.31 -1.82 -13.14
#